data_AF-A0A7C1B9P3-F1
#
_entry.id   AF-A0A7C1B9P3-F1
#
_cell.length_a   1.000
_cell.length_b   1.000
_cell.length_c   1.000
_cell.angle_alpha   90.00
_cell.angle_beta   90.00
_cell.angle_gamma   90.00
#
_symmetry.space_group_name_H-M   'P 1'
#
loop_
_entity.id
_entity.type
_entity.pdbx_description
1 polymer ?
#
loop_
_entity_poly.entity_id
_entity_poly.type
_entity_poly.pdbx_seq_one_letter_code
_entity_poly.pdbx_strand_id
1 'polypeptide(L)'
;MMIARRSALITLVLALAALQAACMLFYKRPDAELEAASTTISSSKEVCADIYAPDAFAKAQDKLKEAQVAADHKEKTAKELALEAEKLAEQAKAEAIKRGDEARSTASKNLAAARDVLANIDAALSDLGEDKGGELFVSRKDSLRDLEAKTESQLRGSGCNLLAAEEGSKTLLSGAKELLADINSYALSVKAKKAAAPVLHSVVRGECLWRIAGYSSLYSDPFLWPLIYSANRDQIKDPDLIFPGQVFEVPKDSTEAEKAAARHKASTRGAWSLYDGK
;
A
#
# COMPACT_ATOMS: atom_id res chain seq x y z
N MET A 1 15.45 1.76 -85.45
CA MET A 1 14.51 2.18 -84.37
C MET A 1 15.10 2.15 -82.95
N MET A 2 16.03 1.25 -82.61
CA MET A 2 16.60 1.18 -81.24
C MET A 2 17.53 2.36 -80.86
N ILE A 3 18.27 2.94 -81.81
CA ILE A 3 19.24 4.02 -81.56
C ILE A 3 18.53 5.33 -81.16
N ALA A 4 17.43 5.67 -81.83
CA ALA A 4 16.63 6.85 -81.53
C ALA A 4 15.98 6.80 -80.13
N ARG A 5 15.53 5.61 -79.70
CA ARG A 5 14.98 5.41 -78.34
C ARG A 5 16.05 5.54 -77.25
N ARG A 6 17.27 5.06 -77.51
CA ARG A 6 18.41 5.22 -76.57
C ARG A 6 18.83 6.69 -76.46
N SER A 7 18.86 7.42 -77.57
CA SER A 7 19.22 8.84 -77.56
C SER A 7 18.20 9.71 -76.82
N ALA A 8 16.89 9.42 -76.98
CA ALA A 8 15.83 10.12 -76.26
C ALA A 8 15.82 9.82 -74.75
N LEU A 9 16.21 8.60 -74.35
CA LEU A 9 16.35 8.22 -72.95
C LEU A 9 17.54 8.93 -72.29
N ILE A 10 18.67 9.05 -72.99
CA ILE A 10 19.87 9.74 -72.49
C ILE A 10 19.59 11.24 -72.32
N THR A 11 18.91 11.89 -73.26
CA THR A 11 18.55 13.30 -73.12
C THR A 11 17.53 13.54 -72.01
N LEU A 12 16.57 12.63 -71.80
CA LEU A 12 15.64 12.70 -70.67
C LEU A 12 16.37 12.59 -69.32
N VAL A 13 17.33 11.66 -69.21
CA VAL A 13 18.14 11.47 -67.99
C VAL A 13 19.03 12.68 -67.71
N LEU A 14 19.69 13.25 -68.73
CA LEU A 14 20.49 14.47 -68.58
C LEU A 14 19.63 15.69 -68.23
N ALA A 15 18.43 15.81 -68.79
CA ALA A 15 17.49 16.88 -68.45
C ALA A 15 16.95 16.75 -67.01
N LEU A 16 16.65 15.53 -66.56
CA LEU A 16 16.29 15.28 -65.16
C LEU A 16 17.45 15.62 -64.23
N ALA A 17 18.68 15.18 -64.55
CA ALA A 17 19.86 15.47 -63.76
C ALA A 17 20.16 16.98 -63.66
N ALA A 18 19.99 17.72 -64.77
CA ALA A 18 20.12 19.17 -64.79
C ALA A 18 19.01 19.87 -63.97
N LEU A 19 17.78 19.37 -64.01
CA LEU A 19 16.67 19.89 -63.20
C LEU A 19 16.88 19.62 -61.69
N GLN A 20 17.45 18.46 -61.36
CA GLN A 20 17.77 18.06 -59.99
C GLN A 20 18.96 18.88 -59.45
N ALA A 21 19.99 19.10 -60.26
CA ALA A 21 21.12 19.97 -59.94
C ALA A 21 20.69 21.45 -59.78
N ALA A 22 19.79 21.93 -60.64
CA ALA A 22 19.19 23.27 -60.50
C ALA A 22 18.34 23.39 -59.21
N CYS A 23 17.60 22.35 -58.83
CA CYS A 23 16.87 22.32 -57.56
C CYS A 23 17.78 22.38 -56.32
N MET A 24 19.01 21.85 -56.39
CA MET A 24 19.98 21.96 -55.28
C MET A 24 20.62 23.34 -55.17
N LEU A 25 20.67 24.14 -56.26
CA LEU A 25 21.25 25.48 -56.26
C LEU A 25 20.35 26.54 -55.60
N PHE A 26 19.04 26.30 -55.57
CA PHE A 26 18.05 27.16 -54.90
C PHE A 26 17.59 26.60 -53.54
N TYR A 27 18.25 25.56 -53.03
CA TYR A 27 17.95 25.02 -51.71
C TYR A 27 18.41 25.98 -50.61
N LYS A 28 17.45 26.49 -49.83
CA LYS A 28 17.72 27.24 -48.61
C LYS A 28 17.51 26.31 -47.41
N ARG A 29 18.57 26.08 -46.64
CA ARG A 29 18.52 25.22 -45.45
C ARG A 29 17.51 25.79 -44.44
N PRO A 30 16.62 24.96 -43.85
CA PRO A 30 15.63 25.39 -42.88
C PRO A 30 16.25 25.48 -41.47
N ASP A 31 17.29 26.30 -41.32
CA ASP A 31 18.04 26.41 -40.07
C ASP A 31 17.15 26.92 -38.91
N ALA A 32 16.23 27.86 -39.20
CA ALA A 32 15.31 28.40 -38.22
C ALA A 32 14.34 27.34 -37.69
N GLU A 33 13.79 26.49 -38.56
CA GLU A 33 12.88 25.42 -38.15
C GLU A 33 13.60 24.30 -37.40
N LEU A 34 14.84 23.97 -37.79
CA LEU A 34 15.67 22.99 -37.06
C LEU A 34 16.03 23.50 -35.65
N GLU A 35 16.35 24.79 -35.52
CA GLU A 35 16.62 25.44 -34.24
C GLU A 35 15.37 25.50 -33.36
N ALA A 36 14.21 25.86 -33.94
CA ALA A 36 12.93 25.85 -33.24
C ALA A 36 12.59 24.45 -32.71
N ALA A 37 12.67 23.41 -33.54
CA ALA A 37 12.43 22.03 -33.13
C ALA A 37 13.39 21.57 -32.02
N SER A 38 14.68 21.89 -32.13
CA SER A 38 15.68 21.59 -31.09
C SER A 38 15.39 22.30 -29.76
N THR A 39 14.96 23.56 -29.83
CA THR A 39 14.59 24.36 -28.66
C THR A 39 13.35 23.78 -27.99
N THR A 40 12.33 23.43 -28.76
CA THR A 40 11.10 22.82 -28.25
C THR A 40 11.38 21.49 -27.58
N ILE A 41 12.18 20.61 -28.20
CA ILE A 41 12.62 19.34 -27.60
C ILE A 41 13.36 19.59 -26.28
N SER A 42 14.26 20.58 -26.24
CA SER A 42 14.97 20.95 -25.01
C SER A 42 14.02 21.41 -23.91
N SER A 43 13.07 22.31 -24.24
CA SER A 43 12.05 22.79 -23.28
C SER A 43 11.08 21.68 -22.84
N SER A 44 10.83 20.68 -23.70
CA SER A 44 9.97 19.54 -23.35
C SER A 44 10.66 18.62 -22.33
N LYS A 45 12.00 18.56 -22.34
CA LYS A 45 12.77 17.83 -21.34
C LYS A 45 12.72 18.51 -19.97
N GLU A 46 12.64 19.84 -19.91
CA GLU A 46 12.46 20.58 -18.65
C GLU A 46 11.15 20.22 -17.94
N VAL A 47 10.11 19.85 -18.69
CA VAL A 47 8.85 19.33 -18.13
C VAL A 47 8.82 17.80 -18.04
N CYS A 48 9.98 17.14 -18.13
CA CYS A 48 10.14 15.70 -17.96
C CYS A 48 9.42 14.84 -19.03
N ALA A 49 9.33 15.33 -20.28
CA ALA A 49 8.67 14.57 -21.35
C ALA A 49 9.35 13.22 -21.65
N ASP A 50 10.64 13.08 -21.38
CA ASP A 50 11.37 11.82 -21.47
C ASP A 50 10.89 10.75 -20.48
N ILE A 51 10.31 11.16 -19.35
CA ILE A 51 9.81 10.25 -18.31
C ILE A 51 8.29 10.09 -18.41
N TYR A 52 7.57 11.19 -18.63
CA TYR A 52 6.11 11.20 -18.58
C TYR A 52 5.45 10.91 -19.94
N ALA A 53 6.15 11.13 -21.05
CA ALA A 53 5.69 10.87 -22.42
C ALA A 53 6.82 10.30 -23.31
N PRO A 54 7.47 9.18 -22.90
CA PRO A 54 8.70 8.69 -23.54
C PRO A 54 8.53 8.40 -25.03
N ASP A 55 7.38 7.85 -25.43
CA ASP A 55 7.11 7.48 -26.82
C ASP A 55 6.99 8.71 -27.72
N ALA A 56 6.28 9.75 -27.27
CA ALA A 56 6.10 10.98 -28.02
C ALA A 56 7.43 11.77 -28.09
N PHE A 57 8.18 11.79 -26.99
CA PHE A 57 9.48 12.44 -26.92
C PHE A 57 10.52 11.75 -27.83
N ALA A 58 10.56 10.42 -27.84
CA ALA A 58 11.44 9.64 -28.73
C ALA A 58 11.11 9.92 -30.21
N LYS A 59 9.82 9.91 -30.58
CA LYS A 59 9.38 10.25 -31.95
C LYS A 59 9.82 11.65 -32.37
N ALA A 60 9.73 12.64 -31.48
CA ALA A 60 10.19 14.00 -31.75
C ALA A 60 11.70 14.05 -32.00
N GLN A 61 12.50 13.35 -31.18
CA GLN A 61 13.95 13.27 -31.37
C GLN A 61 14.35 12.58 -32.66
N ASP A 62 13.70 11.47 -33.01
CA ASP A 62 14.00 10.74 -34.24
C ASP A 62 13.61 11.56 -35.47
N LYS A 63 12.49 12.29 -35.42
CA LYS A 63 12.12 13.23 -36.48
C LYS A 63 13.07 14.41 -36.62
N LEU A 64 13.62 14.92 -35.51
CA LEU A 64 14.66 15.94 -35.60
C LEU A 64 15.93 15.40 -36.29
N LYS A 65 16.35 14.17 -35.98
CA LYS A 65 17.49 13.53 -36.65
C LYS A 65 17.23 13.34 -38.15
N GLU A 66 16.04 12.87 -38.52
CA GLU A 66 15.63 12.74 -39.93
C GLU A 66 15.68 14.11 -40.64
N ALA A 67 15.18 15.17 -39.99
CA ALA A 67 15.23 16.52 -40.53
C ALA A 67 16.66 17.04 -40.73
N GLN A 68 17.56 16.76 -39.79
CA GLN A 68 18.98 17.12 -39.87
C GLN A 68 19.67 16.41 -41.04
N VAL A 69 19.46 15.10 -41.19
CA VAL A 69 20.01 14.31 -42.30
C VAL A 69 19.48 14.80 -43.65
N ALA A 70 18.17 15.05 -43.74
CA ALA A 70 17.56 15.63 -44.94
C ALA A 70 18.15 17.01 -45.28
N ALA A 71 18.44 17.83 -44.27
CA ALA A 71 19.05 19.14 -44.45
C ALA A 71 20.50 19.05 -44.96
N ASP A 72 21.29 18.11 -44.43
CA ASP A 72 22.67 17.86 -44.85
C ASP A 72 22.74 17.36 -46.30
N HIS A 73 21.76 16.55 -46.72
CA HIS A 73 21.59 16.10 -48.11
C HIS A 73 20.88 17.10 -49.02
N LYS A 74 20.53 18.30 -48.53
CA LYS A 74 19.83 19.36 -49.29
C LYS A 74 18.47 18.93 -49.85
N GLU A 75 17.76 18.07 -49.11
CA GLU A 75 16.42 17.62 -49.47
C GLU A 75 15.37 18.68 -49.10
N LYS A 76 14.41 18.93 -50.00
CA LYS A 76 13.32 19.90 -49.78
C LYS A 76 12.38 19.50 -48.63
N THR A 77 12.34 18.22 -48.28
CA THR A 77 11.58 17.62 -47.18
C THR A 77 12.10 18.03 -45.79
N ALA A 78 13.35 18.51 -45.68
CA ALA A 78 13.98 18.87 -44.41
C ALA A 78 13.14 19.84 -43.57
N LYS A 79 12.50 20.83 -44.23
CA LYS A 79 11.64 21.80 -43.55
C LYS A 79 10.38 21.15 -42.97
N GLU A 80 9.76 20.27 -43.73
CA GLU A 80 8.54 19.57 -43.32
C GLU A 80 8.83 18.62 -42.15
N LEU A 81 9.93 17.88 -42.22
CA LEU A 81 10.40 17.02 -41.13
C LEU A 81 10.74 17.81 -39.86
N ALA A 82 11.35 19.00 -39.99
CA ALA A 82 11.64 19.87 -38.84
C ALA A 82 10.35 20.37 -38.15
N LEU A 83 9.35 20.78 -38.94
CA LEU A 83 8.06 21.22 -38.42
C LEU A 83 7.25 20.06 -37.81
N GLU A 84 7.38 18.85 -38.37
CA GLU A 84 6.82 17.62 -37.78
C GLU A 84 7.47 17.30 -36.43
N ALA A 85 8.81 17.39 -36.35
CA ALA A 85 9.56 17.19 -35.11
C ALA A 85 9.14 18.20 -34.02
N GLU A 86 9.00 19.48 -34.37
CA GLU A 86 8.52 20.53 -33.46
C GLU A 86 7.11 20.22 -32.94
N LYS A 87 6.19 19.83 -33.83
CA LYS A 87 4.82 19.46 -33.47
C LYS A 87 4.78 18.26 -32.52
N LEU A 88 5.57 17.22 -32.80
CA LEU A 88 5.67 16.05 -31.93
C LEU A 88 6.27 16.41 -30.56
N ALA A 89 7.23 17.32 -30.52
CA ALA A 89 7.80 17.81 -29.27
C ALA A 89 6.79 18.61 -28.42
N GLU A 90 5.97 19.46 -29.05
CA GLU A 90 4.86 20.15 -28.36
C GLU A 90 3.79 19.15 -27.86
N GLN A 91 3.48 18.12 -28.64
CA GLN A 91 2.58 17.05 -28.20
C GLN A 91 3.16 16.31 -26.99
N ALA A 92 4.43 15.92 -27.05
CA ALA A 92 5.11 15.28 -25.93
C ALA A 92 5.11 16.15 -24.67
N LYS A 93 5.32 17.47 -24.82
CA LYS A 93 5.27 18.45 -23.75
C LYS A 93 3.88 18.53 -23.11
N ALA A 94 2.83 18.63 -23.91
CA ALA A 94 1.45 18.69 -23.43
C ALA A 94 1.04 17.38 -22.70
N GLU A 95 1.41 16.23 -23.27
CA GLU A 95 1.19 14.92 -22.64
C GLU A 95 1.94 14.79 -21.32
N ALA A 96 3.20 15.24 -21.26
CA ALA A 96 4.03 15.19 -20.06
C ALA A 96 3.44 16.03 -18.92
N ILE A 97 3.01 17.26 -19.21
CA ILE A 97 2.37 18.14 -18.22
C ILE A 97 1.10 17.49 -17.69
N LYS A 98 0.23 17.01 -18.59
CA LYS A 98 -1.02 16.33 -18.21
C LYS A 98 -0.74 15.11 -17.32
N ARG A 99 0.19 14.24 -17.74
CA ARG A 99 0.54 13.02 -16.98
C ARG A 99 1.15 13.34 -15.61
N GLY A 100 1.97 14.39 -15.53
CA GLY A 100 2.54 14.90 -14.29
C GLY A 100 1.46 15.44 -13.33
N ASP A 101 0.51 16.23 -13.83
CA ASP A 101 -0.59 16.76 -13.02
C ASP A 101 -1.52 15.65 -12.51
N GLU A 102 -1.81 14.65 -13.34
CA GLU A 102 -2.56 13.45 -12.94
C GLU A 102 -1.82 12.65 -11.85
N ALA A 103 -0.50 12.48 -12.00
CA ALA A 103 0.33 11.81 -10.99
C ALA A 103 0.30 12.56 -9.66
N ARG A 104 0.48 13.89 -9.69
CA ARG A 104 0.43 14.75 -8.51
C ARG A 104 -0.94 14.72 -7.84
N SER A 105 -2.02 14.83 -8.62
CA SER A 105 -3.40 14.76 -8.13
C SER A 105 -3.69 13.44 -7.44
N THR A 106 -3.32 12.32 -8.06
CA THR A 106 -3.46 10.99 -7.47
C THR A 106 -2.63 10.85 -6.19
N ALA A 107 -1.36 11.25 -6.23
CA ALA A 107 -0.45 11.13 -5.10
C ALA A 107 -0.91 11.94 -3.88
N SER A 108 -1.34 13.19 -4.09
CA SER A 108 -1.85 14.06 -3.03
C SER A 108 -3.14 13.53 -2.39
N LYS A 109 -4.08 13.01 -3.18
CA LYS A 109 -5.31 12.37 -2.67
C LYS A 109 -5.00 11.14 -1.84
N ASN A 110 -4.13 10.27 -2.34
CA ASN A 110 -3.73 9.05 -1.64
C ASN A 110 -2.98 9.35 -0.35
N LEU A 111 -2.09 10.34 -0.34
CA LEU A 111 -1.41 10.79 0.88
C LEU A 111 -2.39 11.32 1.92
N ALA A 112 -3.37 12.14 1.52
CA ALA A 112 -4.40 12.62 2.44
C ALA A 112 -5.19 11.44 3.04
N ALA A 113 -5.65 10.52 2.20
CA ALA A 113 -6.34 9.32 2.68
C ALA A 113 -5.46 8.43 3.57
N ALA A 114 -4.16 8.31 3.25
CA ALA A 114 -3.24 7.53 4.06
C ALA A 114 -3.00 8.14 5.44
N ARG A 115 -2.91 9.48 5.52
CA ARG A 115 -2.81 10.20 6.81
C ARG A 115 -4.02 9.95 7.70
N ASP A 116 -5.21 9.96 7.13
CA ASP A 116 -6.44 9.64 7.87
C ASP A 116 -6.39 8.21 8.42
N VAL A 117 -5.92 7.26 7.61
CA VAL A 117 -5.75 5.86 8.06
C VAL A 117 -4.67 5.74 9.14
N LEU A 118 -3.55 6.45 9.01
CA LEU A 118 -2.49 6.47 10.03
C LEU A 118 -2.98 7.08 11.36
N ALA A 119 -3.84 8.11 11.31
CA ALA A 119 -4.48 8.64 12.52
C ALA A 119 -5.42 7.62 13.18
N ASN A 120 -6.16 6.84 12.38
CA ASN A 120 -6.97 5.74 12.90
C ASN A 120 -6.12 4.61 13.50
N ILE A 121 -4.95 4.33 12.91
CA ILE A 121 -3.97 3.40 13.48
C ILE A 121 -3.48 3.90 14.84
N ASP A 122 -3.12 5.19 14.95
CA ASP A 122 -2.69 5.78 16.22
C ASP A 122 -3.77 5.64 17.31
N ALA A 123 -5.05 5.87 16.96
CA ALA A 123 -6.17 5.65 17.87
C ALA A 123 -6.32 4.17 18.27
N ALA A 124 -6.28 3.25 17.29
CA ALA A 124 -6.41 1.82 17.55
C ALA A 124 -5.27 1.25 18.40
N LEU A 125 -4.04 1.75 18.24
CA LEU A 125 -2.91 1.37 19.09
C LEU A 125 -3.06 1.91 20.51
N SER A 126 -3.62 3.11 20.68
CA SER A 126 -3.92 3.65 22.01
C SER A 126 -4.95 2.80 22.76
N ASP A 127 -5.94 2.24 22.07
CA ASP A 127 -6.97 1.38 22.66
C ASP A 127 -6.42 0.01 23.12
N LEU A 128 -5.33 -0.46 22.52
CA LEU A 128 -4.69 -1.73 22.85
C LEU A 128 -3.89 -1.70 24.16
N GLY A 129 -3.45 -0.53 24.62
CA GLY A 129 -2.65 -0.36 25.85
C GLY A 129 -1.26 -1.00 25.79
N GLU A 130 -0.65 -1.29 26.94
CA GLU A 130 0.72 -1.84 27.10
C GLU A 130 0.83 -3.35 26.79
N ASP A 131 0.10 -3.87 25.80
CA ASP A 131 0.23 -5.27 25.41
C ASP A 131 1.42 -5.48 24.45
N LYS A 132 2.15 -6.59 24.62
CA LYS A 132 3.41 -6.87 23.89
C LYS A 132 3.25 -6.93 22.36
N GLY A 133 2.04 -7.14 21.86
CA GLY A 133 1.75 -7.08 20.42
C GLY A 133 1.92 -5.69 19.80
N GLY A 134 1.90 -4.62 20.60
CA GLY A 134 2.00 -3.24 20.13
C GLY A 134 3.33 -2.91 19.45
N GLU A 135 4.45 -3.48 19.90
CA GLU A 135 5.79 -3.15 19.39
C GLU A 135 5.94 -3.44 17.88
N LEU A 136 5.40 -4.57 17.42
CA LEU A 136 5.43 -4.95 16.01
C LEU A 136 4.64 -3.96 15.13
N PHE A 137 3.46 -3.55 15.60
CA PHE A 137 2.62 -2.61 14.87
C PHE A 137 3.21 -1.20 14.86
N VAL A 138 3.85 -0.78 15.95
CA VAL A 138 4.59 0.49 16.01
C VAL A 138 5.72 0.51 14.98
N SER A 139 6.52 -0.54 14.90
CA SER A 139 7.61 -0.62 13.90
C SER A 139 7.10 -0.57 12.45
N ARG A 140 5.99 -1.28 12.14
CA ARG A 140 5.38 -1.22 10.80
C ARG A 140 4.78 0.16 10.52
N LYS A 141 4.19 0.83 11.52
CA LYS A 141 3.70 2.21 11.41
C LYS A 141 4.82 3.19 11.12
N ASP A 142 5.96 3.08 11.81
CA ASP A 142 7.11 3.95 11.60
C ASP A 142 7.66 3.81 10.17
N SER A 143 7.71 2.57 9.67
CA SER A 143 8.08 2.30 8.26
C SER A 143 7.12 2.98 7.26
N LEU A 144 5.83 3.05 7.58
CA LEU A 144 4.84 3.77 6.75
C LEU A 144 5.02 5.29 6.85
N ARG A 145 5.40 5.83 8.02
CA ARG A 145 5.71 7.26 8.19
C ARG A 145 6.96 7.67 7.41
N ASP A 146 7.98 6.81 7.36
CA ASP A 146 9.16 7.03 6.52
C ASP A 146 8.79 7.06 5.03
N LEU A 147 7.90 6.16 4.59
CA LEU A 147 7.38 6.16 3.23
C LEU A 147 6.53 7.40 2.92
N GLU A 148 5.72 7.86 3.87
CA GLU A 148 4.97 9.12 3.80
C GLU A 148 5.91 10.31 3.57
N ALA A 149 6.94 10.45 4.41
CA ALA A 149 7.93 11.52 4.32
C ALA A 149 8.69 11.49 2.98
N LYS A 150 9.06 10.30 2.52
CA LYS A 150 9.71 10.10 1.20
C LYS A 150 8.79 10.54 0.06
N THR A 151 7.52 10.14 0.10
CA THR A 151 6.52 10.47 -0.93
C THR A 151 6.23 11.98 -0.95
N GLU A 152 6.13 12.62 0.22
CA GLU A 152 6.01 14.07 0.33
C GLU A 152 7.21 14.82 -0.27
N SER A 153 8.42 14.36 0.03
CA SER A 153 9.65 14.93 -0.52
C SER A 153 9.64 14.87 -2.06
N GLN A 154 9.21 13.74 -2.62
CA GLN A 154 9.08 13.57 -4.07
C GLN A 154 8.03 14.49 -4.70
N LEU A 155 6.95 14.82 -3.98
CA LEU A 155 5.93 15.76 -4.45
C LEU A 155 6.36 17.22 -4.39
N ARG A 156 7.09 17.61 -3.35
CA ARG A 156 7.58 18.99 -3.17
C ARG A 156 8.80 19.29 -4.03
N GLY A 157 9.57 18.27 -4.39
CA GLY A 157 10.76 18.41 -5.22
C GLY A 157 10.43 18.99 -6.60
N SER A 158 11.36 19.78 -7.14
CA SER A 158 11.30 20.33 -8.51
C SER A 158 11.68 19.30 -9.59
N GLY A 159 11.87 18.03 -9.24
CA GLY A 159 12.33 16.97 -10.14
C GLY A 159 11.21 16.14 -10.76
N CYS A 160 11.58 15.29 -11.73
CA CYS A 160 10.71 14.39 -12.47
C CYS A 160 10.26 13.14 -11.68
N ASN A 161 9.90 13.32 -10.41
CA ASN A 161 9.64 12.21 -9.48
C ASN A 161 8.14 11.97 -9.24
N LEU A 162 7.24 12.59 -10.00
CA LEU A 162 5.80 12.52 -9.74
C LEU A 162 5.25 11.10 -9.93
N LEU A 163 5.79 10.32 -10.87
CA LEU A 163 5.42 8.91 -11.03
C LEU A 163 5.84 8.07 -9.82
N ALA A 164 7.04 8.32 -9.28
CA ALA A 164 7.51 7.64 -8.07
C ALA A 164 6.67 8.03 -6.85
N ALA A 165 6.26 9.30 -6.75
CA ALA A 165 5.35 9.76 -5.71
C ALA A 165 3.95 9.15 -5.85
N GLU A 166 3.44 9.02 -7.08
CA GLU A 166 2.17 8.36 -7.36
C GLU A 166 2.19 6.92 -6.86
N GLU A 167 3.24 6.16 -7.21
CA GLU A 167 3.37 4.77 -6.78
C GLU A 167 3.58 4.65 -5.27
N GLY A 168 4.49 5.45 -4.70
CA GLY A 168 4.74 5.49 -3.26
C GLY A 168 3.46 5.79 -2.46
N SER A 169 2.62 6.70 -2.94
CA SER A 169 1.34 7.02 -2.31
C SER A 169 0.34 5.84 -2.33
N LYS A 170 0.34 5.03 -3.39
CA LYS A 170 -0.52 3.83 -3.50
C LYS A 170 -0.05 2.74 -2.56
N THR A 171 1.26 2.49 -2.52
CA THR A 171 1.88 1.54 -1.59
C THR A 171 1.62 1.95 -0.14
N LEU A 172 1.75 3.24 0.18
CA LEU A 172 1.45 3.77 1.50
C LEU A 172 -0.01 3.55 1.90
N LEU A 173 -0.95 3.91 1.03
CA LEU A 173 -2.38 3.80 1.32
C LEU A 173 -2.83 2.34 1.50
N SER A 174 -2.34 1.44 0.66
CA SER A 174 -2.62 0.00 0.78
C SER A 174 -2.00 -0.57 2.06
N GLY A 175 -0.71 -0.31 2.31
CA GLY A 175 -0.01 -0.78 3.51
C GLY A 175 -0.61 -0.24 4.81
N ALA A 176 -1.06 1.01 4.85
CA ALA A 176 -1.75 1.58 5.99
C ALA A 176 -3.11 0.90 6.25
N LYS A 177 -3.89 0.62 5.19
CA LYS A 177 -5.17 -0.09 5.33
C LYS A 177 -4.99 -1.51 5.84
N GLU A 178 -3.97 -2.22 5.34
CA GLU A 178 -3.63 -3.56 5.81
C GLU A 178 -3.21 -3.55 7.27
N LEU A 179 -2.32 -2.64 7.66
CA LEU A 179 -1.89 -2.49 9.05
C LEU A 179 -3.09 -2.21 9.98
N LEU A 180 -4.00 -1.32 9.58
CA LEU A 180 -5.20 -1.05 10.36
C LEU A 180 -6.09 -2.29 10.51
N ALA A 181 -6.25 -3.08 9.44
CA ALA A 181 -7.01 -4.32 9.49
C ALA A 181 -6.37 -5.35 10.44
N ASP A 182 -5.05 -5.50 10.39
CA ASP A 182 -4.29 -6.40 11.27
C ASP A 182 -4.42 -5.98 12.74
N ILE A 183 -4.30 -4.68 13.02
CA ILE A 183 -4.49 -4.12 14.38
C ILE A 183 -5.90 -4.40 14.87
N ASN A 184 -6.93 -4.16 14.05
CA ASN A 184 -8.32 -4.42 14.44
C ASN A 184 -8.57 -5.91 14.72
N SER A 185 -8.03 -6.79 13.89
CA SER A 185 -8.08 -8.25 14.11
C SER A 185 -7.39 -8.65 15.43
N TYR A 186 -6.20 -8.09 15.68
CA TYR A 186 -5.47 -8.30 16.91
C TYR A 186 -6.26 -7.81 18.13
N ALA A 187 -6.86 -6.62 18.06
CA ALA A 187 -7.68 -6.03 19.11
C ALA A 187 -8.89 -6.92 19.46
N LEU A 188 -9.54 -7.51 18.46
CA LEU A 188 -10.61 -8.49 18.72
C LEU A 188 -10.09 -9.71 19.47
N SER A 189 -8.90 -10.22 19.10
CA SER A 189 -8.29 -11.36 19.79
C SER A 189 -7.91 -11.04 21.24
N VAL A 190 -7.37 -9.85 21.50
CA VAL A 190 -7.03 -9.38 22.85
C VAL A 190 -8.30 -9.20 23.68
N LYS A 191 -9.34 -8.59 23.11
CA LYS A 191 -10.64 -8.44 23.76
C LYS A 191 -11.26 -9.79 24.11
N ALA A 192 -11.18 -10.76 23.20
CA ALA A 192 -11.65 -12.12 23.45
C ALA A 192 -10.86 -12.81 24.58
N LYS A 193 -9.51 -12.72 24.56
CA LYS A 193 -8.66 -13.25 25.63
C LYS A 193 -8.97 -12.60 26.98
N LYS A 194 -9.16 -11.29 27.02
CA LYS A 194 -9.53 -10.57 28.25
C LYS A 194 -10.92 -10.96 28.77
N ALA A 195 -11.87 -11.23 27.88
CA ALA A 195 -13.20 -11.74 28.25
C ALA A 195 -13.15 -13.19 28.77
N ALA A 196 -12.22 -14.00 28.25
CA ALA A 196 -11.98 -15.38 28.64
C ALA A 196 -11.17 -15.52 29.94
N ALA A 197 -10.44 -14.48 30.37
CA ALA A 197 -9.57 -14.52 31.53
C ALA A 197 -10.33 -14.93 32.82
N PRO A 198 -9.71 -15.75 33.69
CA PRO A 198 -10.33 -16.18 34.93
C PRO A 198 -10.62 -14.98 35.84
N VAL A 199 -11.75 -15.03 36.53
CA VAL A 199 -12.08 -14.06 37.59
C VAL A 199 -11.48 -14.52 38.89
N LEU A 200 -10.81 -13.63 39.60
CA LEU A 200 -10.35 -13.89 40.96
C LEU A 200 -11.50 -13.64 41.94
N HIS A 201 -11.91 -14.69 42.67
CA HIS A 201 -12.90 -14.59 43.74
C HIS A 201 -12.23 -14.74 45.10
N SER A 202 -12.39 -13.74 45.96
CA SER A 202 -11.93 -13.82 47.36
C SER A 202 -13.02 -14.45 48.22
N VAL A 203 -12.70 -15.59 48.82
CA VAL A 203 -13.64 -16.37 49.65
C VAL A 203 -14.00 -15.57 50.89
N VAL A 204 -15.29 -15.35 51.12
CA VAL A 204 -15.79 -14.73 52.35
C VAL A 204 -16.29 -15.76 53.36
N ARG A 205 -16.44 -15.35 54.62
CA ARG A 205 -16.87 -16.25 55.70
C ARG A 205 -18.24 -16.87 55.38
N GLY A 206 -18.31 -18.20 55.43
CA GLY A 206 -19.53 -18.98 55.20
C GLY A 206 -19.79 -19.34 53.74
N GLU A 207 -18.84 -19.08 52.83
CA GLU A 207 -18.90 -19.56 51.45
C GLU A 207 -18.40 -20.99 51.30
N CYS A 208 -18.88 -21.63 50.24
CA CYS A 208 -18.41 -22.93 49.77
C CYS A 208 -18.34 -22.91 48.24
N LEU A 209 -17.59 -23.81 47.62
CA LEU A 209 -17.36 -23.80 46.16
C LEU A 209 -18.67 -23.83 45.34
N TRP A 210 -19.69 -24.54 45.84
CA TRP A 210 -21.03 -24.58 45.25
C TRP A 210 -21.71 -23.20 45.23
N ARG A 211 -21.65 -22.46 46.35
CA ARG A 211 -22.22 -21.11 46.43
C ARG A 211 -21.48 -20.12 45.55
N ILE A 212 -20.15 -20.23 45.50
CA ILE A 212 -19.31 -19.38 44.64
C ILE A 212 -19.69 -19.59 43.17
N ALA A 213 -19.76 -20.86 42.71
CA ALA A 213 -20.21 -21.17 41.34
C ALA A 213 -21.63 -20.67 41.05
N GLY A 214 -22.50 -20.63 42.06
CA GLY A 214 -23.88 -20.15 41.94
C GLY A 214 -24.05 -18.64 41.76
N TYR A 215 -22.99 -17.83 41.93
CA TYR A 215 -23.12 -16.38 41.72
C TYR A 215 -23.41 -16.02 40.28
N SER A 216 -24.36 -15.10 40.06
CA SER A 216 -24.75 -14.61 38.74
C SER A 216 -23.61 -13.88 38.00
N SER A 217 -22.66 -13.31 38.74
CA SER A 217 -21.45 -12.69 38.22
C SER A 217 -20.35 -13.68 37.80
N LEU A 218 -20.49 -14.96 38.19
CA LEU A 218 -19.56 -16.04 37.88
C LEU A 218 -20.20 -17.00 36.87
N TYR A 219 -20.63 -18.18 37.31
CA TYR A 219 -21.25 -19.17 36.41
C TYR A 219 -22.76 -19.14 36.39
N SER A 220 -23.41 -18.57 37.42
CA SER A 220 -24.85 -18.72 37.65
C SER A 220 -25.33 -20.18 37.69
N ASP A 221 -24.40 -21.13 37.89
CA ASP A 221 -24.68 -22.56 37.98
C ASP A 221 -23.85 -23.17 39.11
N PRO A 222 -24.48 -23.48 40.25
CA PRO A 222 -23.80 -24.08 41.39
C PRO A 222 -23.14 -25.44 41.09
N PHE A 223 -23.59 -26.19 40.08
CA PHE A 223 -23.00 -27.48 39.72
C PHE A 223 -21.67 -27.37 38.97
N LEU A 224 -21.23 -26.14 38.64
CA LEU A 224 -19.93 -25.87 38.02
C LEU A 224 -18.79 -25.67 39.02
N TRP A 225 -19.04 -25.83 40.31
CA TRP A 225 -18.00 -25.80 41.35
C TRP A 225 -16.77 -26.68 41.08
N PRO A 226 -16.86 -27.86 40.41
CA PRO A 226 -15.68 -28.66 40.13
C PRO A 226 -14.68 -27.99 39.19
N LEU A 227 -15.10 -27.01 38.38
CA LEU A 227 -14.21 -26.20 37.54
C LEU A 227 -13.33 -25.31 38.40
N ILE A 228 -13.91 -24.65 39.42
CA ILE A 228 -13.18 -23.84 40.40
C ILE A 228 -12.17 -24.73 41.15
N TYR A 229 -12.61 -25.91 41.61
CA TYR A 229 -11.71 -26.85 42.26
C TYR A 229 -10.57 -27.29 41.34
N SER A 230 -10.87 -27.60 40.07
CA SER A 230 -9.86 -28.07 39.11
C SER A 230 -8.84 -26.99 38.75
N ALA A 231 -9.24 -25.72 38.69
CA ALA A 231 -8.35 -24.60 38.40
C ALA A 231 -7.41 -24.28 39.57
N ASN A 232 -7.82 -24.56 40.81
CA ASN A 232 -7.10 -24.17 42.03
C ASN A 232 -6.61 -25.38 42.84
N ARG A 233 -6.27 -26.51 42.19
CA ARG A 233 -5.88 -27.77 42.85
C ARG A 233 -4.60 -27.66 43.69
N ASP A 234 -3.76 -26.71 43.36
CA ASP A 234 -2.57 -26.35 44.11
C ASP A 234 -2.93 -25.78 45.50
N GLN A 235 -3.98 -24.94 45.55
CA GLN A 235 -4.47 -24.26 46.76
C GLN A 235 -5.52 -25.05 47.54
N ILE A 236 -6.40 -25.79 46.85
CA ILE A 236 -7.51 -26.52 47.45
C ILE A 236 -7.14 -28.00 47.54
N LYS A 237 -6.80 -28.46 48.76
CA LYS A 237 -6.52 -29.88 49.02
C LYS A 237 -7.82 -30.69 49.04
N ASP A 238 -8.76 -30.23 49.86
CA ASP A 238 -10.08 -30.81 50.00
C ASP A 238 -11.14 -29.83 49.44
N PRO A 239 -11.96 -30.24 48.45
CA PRO A 239 -13.02 -29.39 47.89
C PRO A 239 -14.12 -28.98 48.90
N ASP A 240 -14.29 -29.68 50.02
CA ASP A 240 -15.25 -29.30 51.08
C ASP A 240 -14.66 -28.34 52.12
N LEU A 241 -13.34 -28.14 52.12
CA LEU A 241 -12.64 -27.31 53.09
C LEU A 241 -11.93 -26.14 52.43
N ILE A 242 -12.65 -25.02 52.36
CA ILE A 242 -12.12 -23.72 51.94
C ILE A 242 -12.17 -22.71 53.10
N PHE A 243 -11.24 -21.76 53.11
CA PHE A 243 -11.05 -20.80 54.18
C PHE A 243 -11.27 -19.36 53.70
N PRO A 244 -11.82 -18.48 54.56
CA PRO A 244 -11.97 -17.07 54.23
C PRO A 244 -10.62 -16.41 53.92
N GLY A 245 -10.59 -15.54 52.91
CA GLY A 245 -9.39 -14.84 52.45
C GLY A 245 -8.57 -15.58 51.39
N GLN A 246 -8.92 -16.84 51.05
CA GLN A 246 -8.36 -17.50 49.88
C GLN A 246 -8.85 -16.82 48.60
N VAL A 247 -7.99 -16.74 47.59
CA VAL A 247 -8.32 -16.16 46.29
C VAL A 247 -8.28 -17.25 45.25
N PHE A 248 -9.44 -17.55 44.65
CA PHE A 248 -9.57 -18.60 43.65
C PHE A 248 -9.74 -18.03 42.25
N GLU A 249 -9.05 -18.64 41.29
CA GLU A 249 -9.27 -18.45 39.87
C GLU A 249 -10.56 -19.15 39.44
N VAL A 250 -11.46 -18.40 38.80
CA VAL A 250 -12.72 -18.91 38.25
C VAL A 250 -12.65 -18.80 36.72
N PRO A 251 -12.31 -19.89 36.00
CA PRO A 251 -12.18 -19.87 34.53
C PRO A 251 -13.48 -19.47 33.84
N LYS A 252 -13.46 -18.58 32.85
CA LYS A 252 -14.68 -18.14 32.14
C LYS A 252 -14.89 -18.82 30.79
N ASP A 253 -13.85 -19.42 30.25
CA ASP A 253 -13.76 -19.95 28.89
C ASP A 253 -13.98 -21.47 28.79
N SER A 254 -14.52 -22.09 29.84
CA SER A 254 -14.81 -23.52 29.83
C SER A 254 -15.80 -23.91 28.72
N THR A 255 -15.45 -24.95 27.97
CA THR A 255 -16.27 -25.52 26.91
C THR A 255 -17.54 -26.18 27.47
N GLU A 256 -18.57 -26.36 26.64
CA GLU A 256 -19.79 -27.05 27.08
C GLU A 256 -19.53 -28.51 27.50
N ALA A 257 -18.54 -29.17 26.90
CA ALA A 257 -18.11 -30.50 27.30
C ALA A 257 -17.53 -30.51 28.72
N GLU A 258 -16.66 -29.54 29.05
CA GLU A 258 -16.09 -29.40 30.39
C GLU A 258 -17.15 -29.04 31.42
N LYS A 259 -18.08 -28.14 31.07
CA LYS A 259 -19.23 -27.81 31.93
C LYS A 259 -20.13 -29.03 32.17
N ALA A 260 -20.40 -29.84 31.14
CA ALA A 260 -21.17 -31.07 31.28
C ALA A 260 -20.44 -32.10 32.19
N ALA A 261 -19.13 -32.26 32.01
CA ALA A 261 -18.32 -33.12 32.87
C ALA A 261 -18.29 -32.62 34.32
N ALA A 262 -18.20 -31.31 34.53
CA ALA A 262 -18.28 -30.69 35.85
C ALA A 262 -19.64 -30.95 36.51
N ARG A 263 -20.75 -30.74 35.78
CA ARG A 263 -22.11 -31.05 36.27
C ARG A 263 -22.25 -32.52 36.66
N HIS A 264 -21.75 -33.44 35.82
CA HIS A 264 -21.74 -34.87 36.12
C HIS A 264 -20.90 -35.20 37.35
N LYS A 265 -19.71 -34.60 37.49
CA LYS A 265 -18.85 -34.80 38.67
C LYS A 265 -19.51 -34.27 39.94
N ALA A 266 -20.19 -33.13 39.87
CA ALA A 266 -20.93 -32.56 40.99
C ALA A 266 -22.10 -33.46 41.41
N SER A 267 -22.80 -34.10 40.47
CA SER A 267 -23.94 -34.98 40.78
C SER A 267 -23.54 -36.37 41.26
N THR A 268 -22.35 -36.86 40.92
CA THR A 268 -21.89 -38.24 41.22
C THR A 268 -21.00 -38.36 42.45
N ARG A 269 -20.62 -37.24 43.09
CA ARG A 269 -19.65 -37.21 44.20
C ARG A 269 -20.16 -37.83 45.52
N GLY A 270 -21.47 -37.96 45.73
CA GLY A 270 -22.06 -38.39 47.00
C GLY A 270 -22.26 -37.22 47.98
N ALA A 271 -22.67 -37.53 49.23
CA ALA A 271 -22.96 -36.51 50.24
C ALA A 271 -21.69 -35.77 50.70
N TRP A 272 -21.83 -34.49 51.06
CA TRP A 272 -20.73 -33.69 51.63
C TRP A 272 -20.26 -34.31 52.94
N SER A 273 -18.94 -34.49 53.07
CA SER A 273 -18.33 -35.15 54.23
C SER A 273 -17.24 -34.23 54.78
N LEU A 274 -17.45 -33.72 55.98
CA LEU A 274 -16.38 -33.07 56.74
C LEU A 274 -15.55 -34.21 57.35
N TYR A 275 -14.33 -34.44 56.82
CA TYR A 275 -13.36 -35.49 57.18
C TYR A 275 -13.42 -36.81 56.39
N ASP A 276 -13.06 -36.78 55.12
CA ASP A 276 -12.45 -37.92 54.42
C ASP A 276 -10.94 -37.76 54.43
N GLY A 277 -10.27 -38.22 55.50
CA GLY A 277 -8.80 -38.20 55.66
C GLY A 277 -8.04 -39.02 54.61
N LYS A 278 -8.09 -38.58 53.36
CA LYS A 278 -7.36 -39.06 52.18
C LYS A 278 -6.39 -37.99 51.68
#